data_AF-A0A7X2I523-F1
#
_entry.id   AF-A0A7X2I523-F1
#
_cell.length_a   1.000
_cell.length_b   1.000
_cell.length_c   1.000
_cell.angle_alpha   90.00
_cell.angle_beta   90.00
_cell.angle_gamma   90.00
#
_symmetry.space_group_name_H-M   'P 1'
#
loop_
_entity.id
_entity.type
_entity.pdbx_description
1 polymer ?
#
loop_
_entity_poly.entity_id
_entity_poly.type
_entity_poly.pdbx_seq_one_letter_code
_entity_poly.pdbx_strand_id
1 'polypeptide(L)'
;MAISSAGIGSGLDVAKIVEQMVTAEKTPLKKLEARAEGIQTQISAYGEIKSLTSTLGDIVSKLSRDSAWNGVNISTSNSTISGSMTGIATPGAYNISVTHLAQAQTTIVGGGCGCGFGQR
;
A
#
# COMPACT_ATOMS: atom_id res chain seq x y z
N MET A 1 -38.58 -56.43 -29.46
CA MET A 1 -38.85 -57.65 -28.67
C MET A 1 -38.54 -57.35 -27.21
N ALA A 2 -39.32 -57.89 -26.27
CA ALA A 2 -39.26 -57.58 -24.82
C ALA A 2 -37.88 -57.90 -24.18
N ILE A 3 -37.50 -57.48 -22.97
CA ILE A 3 -38.20 -57.04 -21.73
C ILE A 3 -37.43 -55.85 -21.11
N SER A 4 -37.91 -55.05 -20.15
CA SER A 4 -39.13 -55.03 -19.30
C SER A 4 -39.82 -53.63 -19.42
N SER A 5 -40.95 -53.25 -18.84
CA SER A 5 -41.85 -53.75 -17.76
C SER A 5 -41.32 -53.72 -16.32
N ALA A 6 -40.34 -52.87 -16.01
CA ALA A 6 -39.87 -52.64 -14.64
C ALA A 6 -39.99 -51.15 -14.32
N GLY A 7 -40.81 -50.79 -13.31
CA GLY A 7 -40.51 -49.57 -12.57
C GLY A 7 -41.50 -48.42 -12.45
N ILE A 8 -42.82 -48.60 -12.66
CA ILE A 8 -43.77 -47.68 -11.99
C ILE A 8 -43.85 -47.92 -10.46
N GLY A 9 -43.06 -48.86 -9.94
CA GLY A 9 -42.86 -49.15 -8.52
C GLY A 9 -41.51 -49.78 -8.19
N SER A 10 -40.44 -49.44 -8.92
CA SER A 10 -39.11 -50.07 -8.74
C SER A 10 -37.99 -49.06 -8.50
N GLY A 11 -38.14 -48.21 -7.47
CA GLY A 11 -37.06 -47.37 -6.96
C GLY A 11 -36.35 -46.50 -8.00
N LEU A 12 -37.03 -46.16 -9.10
CA LEU A 12 -36.47 -45.33 -10.14
C LEU A 12 -36.43 -43.91 -9.60
N ASP A 13 -35.28 -43.58 -9.06
CA ASP A 13 -34.97 -42.34 -8.39
C ASP A 13 -34.98 -41.21 -9.43
N VAL A 14 -36.18 -40.69 -9.72
CA VAL A 14 -36.40 -39.61 -10.68
C VAL A 14 -35.65 -38.36 -10.23
N ALA A 15 -35.46 -38.19 -8.91
CA ALA A 15 -34.58 -37.17 -8.35
C ALA A 15 -33.12 -37.40 -8.78
N LYS A 16 -32.57 -38.63 -8.73
CA LYS A 16 -31.24 -38.91 -9.33
C LYS A 16 -31.14 -38.66 -10.82
N ILE A 17 -32.17 -38.98 -11.62
CA ILE A 17 -32.13 -38.69 -13.07
C ILE A 17 -32.10 -37.17 -13.30
N VAL A 18 -32.92 -36.41 -12.55
CA VAL A 18 -32.93 -34.94 -12.60
C VAL A 18 -31.61 -34.36 -12.06
N GLU A 19 -31.04 -34.88 -10.98
CA GLU A 19 -29.72 -34.49 -10.46
C GLU A 19 -28.61 -34.77 -11.48
N GLN A 20 -28.64 -35.91 -12.17
CA GLN A 20 -27.69 -36.25 -13.24
C GLN A 20 -27.83 -35.28 -14.43
N MET A 21 -29.06 -34.87 -14.77
CA MET A 21 -29.30 -33.89 -15.83
C MET A 21 -28.81 -32.48 -15.42
N VAL A 22 -29.12 -32.04 -14.20
CA VAL A 22 -28.68 -30.75 -13.65
C VAL A 22 -27.15 -30.69 -13.43
N THR A 23 -26.51 -31.81 -13.07
CA THR A 23 -25.03 -31.87 -13.00
C THR A 23 -24.38 -31.89 -14.39
N ALA A 24 -25.01 -32.51 -15.38
CA ALA A 24 -24.59 -32.38 -16.78
C ALA A 24 -24.70 -30.91 -17.26
N GLU A 25 -25.78 -30.19 -16.95
CA GLU A 25 -25.93 -28.76 -17.27
C GLU A 25 -24.96 -27.85 -16.49
N LYS A 26 -24.51 -28.24 -15.30
CA LYS A 26 -23.45 -27.53 -14.54
C LYS A 26 -22.03 -27.80 -15.06
N THR A 27 -21.84 -28.80 -15.93
CA THR A 27 -20.53 -29.13 -16.52
C THR A 27 -19.94 -28.00 -17.39
N PRO A 28 -20.68 -27.33 -18.31
CA PRO A 28 -20.15 -26.15 -19.00
C PRO A 28 -19.79 -25.00 -18.06
N LEU A 29 -20.52 -24.83 -16.95
CA LEU A 29 -20.22 -23.81 -15.92
C LEU A 29 -18.82 -24.01 -15.33
N LYS A 30 -18.49 -25.25 -14.91
CA LYS A 30 -17.13 -25.59 -14.43
C LYS A 30 -16.05 -25.39 -15.49
N LYS A 31 -16.36 -25.55 -16.78
CA LYS A 31 -15.42 -25.25 -17.88
C LYS A 31 -15.18 -23.76 -18.06
N LEU A 32 -16.15 -22.90 -17.72
CA LEU A 32 -15.94 -21.44 -17.68
C LEU A 32 -15.16 -21.03 -16.43
N GLU A 33 -15.46 -21.59 -15.26
CA GLU A 33 -14.69 -21.34 -14.01
C GLU A 33 -13.20 -21.67 -14.20
N ALA A 34 -12.87 -22.87 -14.68
CA ALA A 34 -11.48 -23.26 -14.93
C ALA A 34 -10.75 -22.37 -15.96
N ARG A 35 -11.48 -21.79 -16.93
CA ARG A 35 -10.91 -20.79 -17.86
C ARG A 35 -10.70 -19.44 -17.17
N ALA A 36 -11.64 -19.01 -16.33
CA ALA A 36 -11.53 -17.78 -15.56
C ALA A 36 -10.37 -17.84 -14.56
N GLU A 37 -10.18 -18.97 -13.86
CA GLU A 37 -9.03 -19.21 -12.98
C GLU A 37 -7.69 -19.16 -13.74
N GLY A 38 -7.62 -19.80 -14.92
CA GLY A 38 -6.43 -19.74 -15.77
C GLY A 38 -6.08 -18.32 -16.23
N ILE A 39 -7.08 -17.54 -16.66
CA ILE A 39 -6.92 -16.14 -17.03
C ILE A 39 -6.52 -15.29 -15.81
N GLN A 40 -7.14 -15.51 -14.64
CA GLN A 40 -6.80 -14.80 -13.41
C GLN A 40 -5.37 -15.09 -12.95
N THR A 41 -4.90 -16.34 -13.07
CA THR A 41 -3.51 -16.71 -12.77
C THR A 41 -2.54 -15.99 -13.71
N GLN A 42 -2.86 -15.90 -15.01
CA GLN A 42 -2.07 -15.13 -15.96
C GLN A 42 -2.05 -13.63 -15.61
N ILE A 43 -3.21 -13.03 -15.30
CA ILE A 43 -3.32 -11.62 -14.88
C ILE A 43 -2.47 -11.36 -13.63
N SER A 44 -2.51 -12.24 -12.63
CA SER A 44 -1.69 -12.11 -11.42
C SER A 44 -0.20 -12.16 -11.73
N ALA A 45 0.25 -13.10 -12.57
CA ALA A 45 1.66 -13.19 -12.99
C ALA A 45 2.13 -11.95 -13.77
N TYR A 46 1.31 -11.43 -14.70
CA TYR A 46 1.61 -10.17 -15.39
C TYR A 46 1.59 -8.96 -14.44
N GLY A 47 0.70 -8.94 -13.46
CA GLY A 47 0.63 -7.92 -12.41
C GLY A 47 1.87 -7.91 -11.53
N GLU A 48 2.37 -9.08 -11.15
CA GLU A 48 3.61 -9.26 -10.38
C GLU A 48 4.84 -8.78 -11.18
N ILE A 49 4.98 -9.23 -12.44
CA ILE A 49 6.06 -8.76 -13.35
C ILE A 49 6.01 -7.25 -13.53
N LYS A 50 4.81 -6.66 -13.70
CA LYS A 50 4.63 -5.21 -13.80
C LYS A 50 5.01 -4.49 -12.51
N SER A 51 4.66 -5.03 -11.35
CA SER A 51 4.99 -4.48 -10.03
C SER A 51 6.51 -4.49 -9.78
N LEU A 52 7.17 -5.62 -10.05
CA LEU A 52 8.62 -5.77 -9.97
C LEU A 52 9.34 -4.82 -10.94
N THR A 53 8.85 -4.70 -12.18
CA THR A 53 9.41 -3.78 -13.18
C THR A 53 9.23 -2.31 -12.79
N SER A 54 8.08 -1.94 -12.23
CA SER A 54 7.84 -0.58 -11.70
C SER A 54 8.78 -0.27 -10.54
N THR A 55 8.91 -1.20 -9.60
CA THR A 55 9.79 -1.08 -8.42
C THR A 55 11.26 -0.94 -8.85
N LEU A 56 11.71 -1.73 -9.83
CA LEU A 56 13.03 -1.62 -10.42
C LEU A 56 13.23 -0.26 -11.11
N GLY A 57 12.24 0.19 -11.90
CA GLY A 57 12.26 1.51 -12.55
C GLY A 57 12.34 2.65 -11.55
N ASP A 58 11.63 2.57 -10.42
CA ASP A 58 11.69 3.56 -9.34
C ASP A 58 13.06 3.57 -8.64
N ILE A 59 13.66 2.40 -8.41
CA ILE A 59 15.01 2.29 -7.83
C ILE A 59 16.06 2.84 -8.79
N VAL A 60 16.02 2.48 -10.07
CA VAL A 60 16.94 2.99 -11.10
C VAL A 60 16.75 4.50 -11.27
N SER A 61 15.51 5.01 -11.24
CA SER A 61 15.24 6.46 -11.31
C SER A 61 15.77 7.21 -10.08
N LYS A 62 15.74 6.60 -8.88
CA LYS A 62 16.38 7.17 -7.68
C LYS A 62 17.90 7.16 -7.80
N LEU A 63 18.48 6.07 -8.31
CA LEU A 63 19.93 5.89 -8.47
C LEU A 63 20.53 6.75 -9.60
N SER A 64 19.76 7.03 -10.64
CA SER A 64 20.15 7.89 -11.78
C SER A 64 20.19 9.37 -11.43
N ARG A 65 19.68 9.79 -10.26
CA ARG A 65 19.70 11.18 -9.83
C ARG A 65 21.04 11.51 -9.20
N ASP A 66 21.70 12.54 -9.73
CA ASP A 66 22.95 13.11 -9.20
C ASP A 66 22.90 13.37 -7.67
N SER A 67 21.75 13.85 -7.20
CA SER A 67 21.46 14.09 -5.77
C SER A 67 21.53 12.84 -4.87
N ALA A 68 21.49 11.62 -5.43
CA ALA A 68 21.64 10.38 -4.66
C ALA A 68 23.11 10.10 -4.30
N TRP A 69 24.05 10.67 -5.06
CA TRP A 69 25.49 10.46 -4.89
C TRP A 69 26.18 11.65 -4.22
N ASN A 70 25.76 12.89 -4.53
CA ASN A 70 26.32 14.10 -3.92
C ASN A 70 25.67 14.46 -2.56
N GLY A 71 25.52 13.46 -1.69
CA GLY A 71 24.99 13.65 -0.33
C GLY A 71 26.02 14.26 0.61
N VAL A 72 25.77 15.47 1.11
CA VAL A 72 26.65 16.14 2.10
C VAL A 72 26.13 15.90 3.51
N ASN A 73 26.96 15.27 4.35
CA ASN A 73 26.65 15.10 5.77
C ASN A 73 27.08 16.35 6.57
N ILE A 74 26.15 16.94 7.32
CA ILE A 74 26.43 18.05 8.23
C ILE A 74 26.94 17.47 9.56
N SER A 75 28.12 17.91 9.99
CA SER A 75 28.67 17.64 11.32
C SER A 75 28.80 18.95 12.08
N THR A 76 28.24 19.04 13.28
CA THR A 76 28.34 20.21 14.16
C THR A 76 29.20 19.89 15.38
N SER A 77 30.06 20.84 15.78
CA SER A 77 30.93 20.71 16.96
C SER A 77 30.21 20.97 18.28
N ASN A 78 28.95 21.41 18.24
CA ASN A 78 28.14 21.75 19.40
C ASN A 78 26.69 21.27 19.18
N SER A 79 26.14 20.54 20.16
CA SER A 79 24.80 19.94 20.11
C SER A 79 23.65 20.95 20.16
N THR A 80 23.94 22.23 20.46
CA THR A 80 22.95 23.32 20.45
C THR A 80 22.53 23.75 19.04
N ILE A 81 23.25 23.33 17.99
CA ILE A 81 22.93 23.65 16.59
C ILE A 81 22.80 22.34 15.81
N SER A 82 21.62 22.15 15.19
CA SER A 82 21.38 21.14 14.17
C SER A 82 21.01 21.80 12.86
N GLY A 83 21.31 21.13 11.75
CA GLY A 83 20.95 21.57 10.40
C GLY A 83 20.70 20.35 9.52
N SER A 84 19.83 20.51 8.53
CA SER A 84 19.59 19.51 7.49
C SER A 84 19.91 20.11 6.13
N MET A 85 20.52 19.32 5.25
CA MET A 85 20.77 19.71 3.87
C MET A 85 19.65 19.20 2.97
N THR A 86 19.09 20.07 2.14
CA THR A 86 18.05 19.73 1.16
C THR A 86 18.58 19.90 -0.26
N GLY A 87 19.15 18.82 -0.81
CA GLY A 87 19.65 18.77 -2.19
C GLY A 87 21.18 18.71 -2.29
N ILE A 88 21.71 19.25 -3.40
CA ILE A 88 23.14 19.21 -3.73
C ILE A 88 23.83 20.40 -3.06
N ALA A 89 24.75 20.13 -2.13
CA ALA A 89 25.60 21.13 -1.50
C ALA A 89 27.06 20.99 -1.93
N THR A 90 27.76 22.11 -1.95
CA THR A 90 29.22 22.14 -1.99
C THR A 90 29.76 21.81 -0.60
N PRO A 91 30.66 20.84 -0.43
CA PRO A 91 31.33 20.59 0.85
C PRO A 91 32.14 21.82 1.28
N GLY A 92 31.96 22.26 2.54
CA GLY A 92 32.62 23.44 3.08
C GLY A 92 32.45 23.57 4.60
N ALA A 93 33.37 24.28 5.24
CA ALA A 93 33.30 24.58 6.66
C ALA A 93 32.68 25.97 6.88
N TYR A 94 31.67 26.05 7.74
CA TYR A 94 30.95 27.29 8.05
C TYR A 94 31.05 27.60 9.53
N ASN A 95 31.56 28.78 9.89
CA ASN A 95 31.68 29.21 11.28
C ASN A 95 30.43 30.01 11.70
N ILE A 96 29.52 29.37 12.42
CA ILE A 96 28.24 29.94 12.86
C ILE A 96 28.37 30.41 14.32
N SER A 97 28.02 31.66 14.59
CA SER A 97 27.95 32.23 15.95
C SER A 97 26.52 32.69 16.23
N VAL A 98 25.91 32.15 17.29
CA VAL A 98 24.55 32.49 17.72
C VAL A 98 24.64 33.54 18.83
N THR A 99 24.27 34.78 18.52
CA THR A 99 24.34 35.90 19.48
C THR A 99 23.05 36.06 20.28
N HIS A 100 21.89 35.83 19.66
CA HIS A 100 20.56 35.90 20.29
C HIS A 100 19.65 34.81 19.71
N LEU A 101 18.78 34.25 20.55
CA LEU A 101 17.71 33.35 20.12
C LEU A 101 16.45 34.15 19.80
N ALA A 102 15.74 33.75 18.74
CA ALA A 102 14.41 34.31 18.45
C ALA A 102 13.43 33.88 19.56
N GLN A 103 12.78 34.87 20.19
CA GLN A 103 11.77 34.65 21.22
C GLN A 103 10.39 35.04 20.68
N ALA A 104 9.35 34.28 21.03
CA ALA A 104 7.99 34.66 20.72
C ALA A 104 7.57 35.87 21.58
N GLN A 105 6.94 36.87 20.96
CA GLN A 105 6.38 38.01 21.68
C GLN A 105 5.21 37.54 22.56
N THR A 106 5.31 37.74 23.87
CA THR A 106 4.16 37.66 24.77
C THR A 106 3.68 39.06 25.11
N THR A 107 2.41 39.36 24.80
CA THR A 107 1.78 40.65 25.11
C THR A 107 0.81 40.46 26.25
N ILE A 108 1.24 40.79 27.47
CA ILE A 108 0.36 40.85 28.64
C ILE A 108 -0.30 42.22 28.63
N VAL A 109 -1.62 42.28 28.40
CA VAL A 109 -2.38 43.53 28.51
C VAL A 109 -2.46 43.92 29.98
N GLY A 110 -1.62 44.87 30.38
CA GLY A 110 -1.67 45.55 31.67
C GLY A 110 -2.88 46.49 31.77
N GLY A 111 -4.08 45.93 31.75
CA GLY A 111 -5.35 46.63 31.90
C GLY A 111 -6.34 45.70 32.58
N GLY A 112 -6.81 46.08 33.78
CA GLY A 112 -7.58 45.18 34.64
C GLY A 112 -8.89 44.73 34.00
N CYS A 113 -9.02 43.42 33.79
CA CYS A 113 -10.31 42.77 33.61
C CYS A 113 -10.27 41.41 34.34
N GLY A 114 -11.08 41.28 35.38
CA GLY A 114 -11.00 40.16 36.31
C GLY A 114 -11.61 38.88 35.76
N CYS A 115 -10.77 37.85 35.58
CA CYS A 115 -11.18 36.46 35.45
C CYS A 115 -10.39 35.64 36.48
N GLY A 116 -11.02 35.31 37.60
CA GLY A 116 -10.33 34.62 38.70
C GLY A 116 -9.96 33.19 38.34
N PHE A 117 -8.70 32.82 38.58
CA PHE A 117 -8.32 31.42 38.80
C PHE A 117 -7.92 31.25 40.26
N GLY A 118 -8.51 30.24 40.90
CA GLY A 118 -8.42 30.03 42.35
C GLY A 118 -7.02 29.65 42.81
N GLN A 119 -6.75 29.97 44.07
CA GLN A 119 -5.56 29.54 44.79
C GLN A 119 -5.49 28.01 44.86
N ARG A 120 -4.35 27.42 44.48
CA ARG A 120 -3.52 26.52 45.31
C ARG A 120 -2.30 26.03 44.53
#